data_AF-A0A1M7UKZ9-F1
#
_entry.id   AF-A0A1M7UKZ9-F1
#
_cell.length_a   1.000
_cell.length_b   1.000
_cell.length_c   1.000
_cell.angle_alpha   90.00
_cell.angle_beta   90.00
_cell.angle_gamma   90.00
#
_symmetry.space_group_name_H-M   'P 1'
#
loop_
_entity.id
_entity.type
_entity.pdbx_description
1 polymer ?
#
loop_
_entity_poly.entity_id
_entity_poly.type
_entity_poly.pdbx_seq_one_letter_code
_entity_poly.pdbx_strand_id
1 'polypeptide(L)'
;MPGSEQTWVARITPAAGHSVATLLGLSLGLDVWERQADALVVAAPESRLVELERRRLASVERWGTPTDYRARRRDRSADAPDDS
;
A
#
# COMPACT_ATOMS: atom_id res chain seq x y z
N MET A 1 -17.23 -14.71 -14.99
CA MET A 1 -17.13 -13.68 -13.92
C MET A 1 -15.72 -13.13 -13.99
N PRO A 2 -15.48 -11.82 -14.18
CA PRO A 2 -14.16 -11.29 -13.87
C PRO A 2 -13.94 -11.60 -12.40
N GLY A 3 -13.05 -12.55 -12.10
CA GLY A 3 -12.75 -12.94 -10.74
C GLY A 3 -12.30 -11.69 -10.01
N SER A 4 -13.03 -11.30 -8.96
CA SER A 4 -12.65 -10.18 -8.12
C SER A 4 -11.27 -10.48 -7.55
N GLU A 5 -10.21 -9.97 -8.22
CA GLU A 5 -8.85 -10.17 -7.75
C GLU A 5 -8.77 -9.65 -6.33
N GLN A 6 -8.24 -10.48 -5.43
CA GLN A 6 -8.15 -10.11 -4.03
C GLN A 6 -7.30 -8.84 -3.92
N THR A 7 -7.90 -7.81 -3.32
CA THR A 7 -7.21 -6.56 -3.03
C THR A 7 -6.40 -6.74 -1.76
N TRP A 8 -5.14 -6.32 -1.82
CA TRP A 8 -4.20 -6.37 -0.71
C TRP A 8 -3.79 -4.96 -0.32
N VAL A 9 -3.61 -4.76 0.98
CA VAL A 9 -2.90 -3.60 1.49
C VAL A 9 -1.42 -3.95 1.56
N ALA A 10 -0.61 -3.14 0.90
CA ALA A 10 0.83 -3.33 0.86
C ALA A 10 1.56 -2.01 1.05
N ARG A 11 2.71 -2.08 1.72
CA ARG A 11 3.69 -1.01 1.73
C ARG A 11 4.60 -1.19 0.53
N ILE A 12 4.65 -0.16 -0.32
CA ILE A 12 5.52 -0.12 -1.48
C ILE A 12 6.67 0.87 -1.24
N THR A 13 7.89 0.39 -1.42
CA THR A 13 9.11 1.20 -1.30
C THR A 13 9.69 1.37 -2.70
N PRO A 14 9.88 2.60 -3.20
CA PRO A 14 10.49 2.83 -4.50
C PRO A 14 11.83 2.11 -4.63
N ALA A 15 12.08 1.48 -5.78
CA ALA A 15 13.37 0.88 -6.07
C ALA A 15 14.45 1.98 -6.26
N ALA A 16 15.73 1.60 -6.17
CA ALA A 16 16.84 2.54 -6.35
C ALA A 16 16.72 3.30 -7.69
N GLY A 17 16.79 4.63 -7.63
CA GLY A 17 16.58 5.51 -8.79
C GLY A 17 15.12 5.94 -9.02
N HIS A 18 14.18 5.39 -8.26
CA HIS A 18 12.80 5.85 -8.20
C HIS A 18 12.52 6.54 -6.86
N SER A 19 11.56 7.46 -6.85
CA SER A 19 11.10 8.15 -5.64
C SER A 19 9.59 7.97 -5.46
N VAL A 20 9.09 8.25 -4.26
CA VAL A 20 7.65 8.32 -4.00
C VAL A 20 6.95 9.26 -4.99
N ALA A 21 7.56 10.42 -5.28
CA ALA A 21 7.04 11.37 -6.25
C ALA A 21 6.98 10.77 -7.67
N THR A 22 8.00 10.01 -8.07
CA THR A 22 8.02 9.30 -9.36
C THR A 22 6.88 8.29 -9.44
N LEU A 23 6.67 7.47 -8.39
CA LEU A 23 5.58 6.49 -8.36
C LEU A 23 4.20 7.16 -8.44
N LEU A 24 4.00 8.26 -7.73
CA LEU A 24 2.73 9.02 -7.77
C LEU A 24 2.48 9.70 -9.12
N GLY A 25 3.54 10.05 -9.85
CA GLY A 25 3.43 10.58 -11.22
C GLY A 25 3.06 9.52 -12.26
N LEU A 26 3.20 8.24 -11.94
CA LEU A 26 2.84 7.14 -12.84
C LEU A 26 1.35 6.78 -12.65
N SER A 27 0.62 6.60 -13.75
CA SER A 27 -0.77 6.12 -13.75
C SER A 27 -0.82 4.60 -13.48
N LEU A 28 -0.49 4.19 -12.25
CA LEU A 28 -0.37 2.79 -11.86
C LEU A 28 -1.69 2.17 -11.41
N GLY A 29 -2.74 2.97 -11.22
CA GLY A 29 -4.05 2.51 -10.73
C GLY A 29 -3.99 1.98 -9.30
N LEU A 30 -3.13 2.58 -8.46
CA LEU A 30 -2.99 2.23 -7.04
C LEU A 30 -3.86 3.15 -6.20
N ASP A 31 -4.62 2.58 -5.27
CA ASP A 31 -5.34 3.37 -4.27
C ASP A 31 -4.39 3.66 -3.10
N VAL A 32 -3.94 4.91 -2.98
CA VAL A 32 -2.95 5.32 -1.97
C VAL A 32 -3.66 5.66 -0.67
N TRP A 33 -3.40 4.87 0.37
CA TRP A 33 -4.00 5.04 1.68
C TRP A 33 -3.14 5.91 2.60
N GLU A 34 -1.83 5.71 2.58
CA GLU A 34 -0.89 6.50 3.38
C GLU A 34 0.35 6.87 2.57
N ARG A 35 0.87 8.07 2.83
CA ARG A 35 2.12 8.57 2.26
C ARG A 35 3.16 8.67 3.37
N GLN A 36 4.24 7.92 3.23
CA GLN A 36 5.41 8.00 4.11
C GLN A 36 6.53 8.74 3.36
N ALA A 37 7.61 9.09 4.06
CA ALA A 37 8.73 9.83 3.46
C ALA A 37 9.44 9.02 2.36
N ASP A 38 9.59 7.72 2.58
CA ASP A 38 10.33 6.76 1.75
C ASP A 38 9.44 5.67 1.15
N ALA A 39 8.14 5.63 1.48
CA ALA A 39 7.24 4.56 1.06
C ALA A 39 5.79 5.04 0.89
N LEU A 40 4.96 4.22 0.26
CA LEU A 40 3.51 4.41 0.17
C LEU A 40 2.80 3.18 0.71
N VAL A 41 1.71 3.37 1.44
CA VAL A 41 0.78 2.28 1.76
C VAL A 41 -0.36 2.36 0.76
N VAL A 42 -0.57 1.28 0.02
CA VAL A 42 -1.58 1.23 -1.05
C VAL A 42 -2.49 0.02 -0.89
N ALA A 43 -3.73 0.17 -1.33
CA ALA A 43 -4.61 -0.95 -1.62
C ALA A 43 -4.63 -1.20 -3.13
N ALA A 44 -4.28 -2.41 -3.55
CA ALA A 44 -4.29 -2.78 -4.96
C ALA A 44 -4.55 -4.29 -5.16
N PRO A 45 -5.05 -4.70 -6.33
CA PRO A 45 -5.11 -6.10 -6.71
C PRO A 45 -3.72 -6.76 -6.68
N GLU A 46 -3.65 -8.04 -6.33
CA GLU A 46 -2.39 -8.80 -6.31
C GLU A 46 -1.62 -8.71 -7.64
N SER A 47 -2.31 -8.78 -8.78
CA SER A 47 -1.69 -8.61 -10.11
C SER A 47 -0.94 -7.29 -10.27
N ARG A 48 -1.47 -6.19 -9.73
CA ARG A 48 -0.83 -4.87 -9.79
C ARG A 48 0.41 -4.81 -8.93
N LEU A 49 0.36 -5.43 -7.75
CA LEU A 49 1.50 -5.52 -6.84
C LEU A 49 2.64 -6.33 -7.48
N VAL A 50 2.32 -7.50 -8.04
CA VAL A 50 3.29 -8.34 -8.76
C VAL A 50 3.91 -7.60 -9.94
N GLU A 51 3.14 -6.83 -10.69
CA GLU A 51 3.65 -6.04 -11.81
C GLU A 51 4.62 -4.92 -11.37
N LEU A 52 4.45 -4.33 -10.17
CA LEU A 52 5.42 -3.37 -9.63
C LEU A 52 6.78 -4.02 -9.35
N GLU A 53 6.77 -5.20 -8.74
CA GLU A 53 7.97 -5.99 -8.45
C GLU A 53 8.65 -6.46 -9.75
N ARG A 54 7.85 -6.97 -10.69
CA ARG A 54 8.32 -7.45 -12.00
C ARG A 54 9.01 -6.36 -12.81
N ARG A 55 8.47 -5.14 -12.78
CA ARG A 55 9.04 -3.96 -13.44
C ARG A 55 10.19 -3.33 -12.65
N ARG A 56 10.50 -3.86 -11.47
CA ARG A 56 11.50 -3.31 -10.53
C ARG A 56 11.27 -1.84 -10.20
N LEU A 57 10.00 -1.42 -10.16
CA LEU A 57 9.63 -0.04 -9.84
C LEU A 57 9.63 0.21 -8.33
N ALA A 58 9.20 -0.80 -7.57
CA ALA A 58 9.11 -0.76 -6.13
C ALA A 58 9.20 -2.17 -5.55
N SER A 59 9.71 -2.27 -4.32
CA SER A 59 9.58 -3.46 -3.48
C SER A 59 8.22 -3.45 -2.80
N VAL A 60 7.54 -4.60 -2.74
CA VAL A 60 6.20 -4.72 -2.17
C VAL A 60 6.23 -5.56 -0.90
N GLU A 61 5.81 -4.97 0.21
CA GLU A 61 5.62 -5.63 1.49
C GLU A 61 4.11 -5.78 1.77
N ARG A 62 3.59 -7.01 1.67
CA ARG A 62 2.16 -7.29 1.82
C ARG A 62 1.80 -7.36 3.31
N TRP A 63 0.84 -6.55 3.73
CA TRP A 63 0.43 -6.45 5.14
C TRP A 63 -0.86 -7.20 5.45
N GLY A 64 -1.72 -7.44 4.46
CA GLY A 64 -2.97 -8.19 4.63
C GLY A 64 -4.09 -7.66 3.75
N THR A 65 -5.32 -8.04 4.07
CA THR A 65 -6.49 -7.51 3.37
C THR A 65 -6.85 -6.09 3.86
N PRO A 66 -7.57 -5.30 3.06
CA PRO A 66 -8.17 -4.03 3.47
C PRO A 66 -8.90 -4.08 4.82
N THR A 67 -9.62 -5.18 5.08
CA THR A 67 -10.39 -5.38 6.31
C THR A 67 -9.47 -5.56 7.52
N ASP A 68 -8.46 -6.43 7.39
CA ASP A 68 -7.50 -6.71 8.48
C ASP A 68 -6.71 -5.46 8.83
N TYR A 69 -6.29 -4.70 7.81
CA TYR A 69 -5.53 -3.47 8.01
C TYR A 69 -6.35 -2.41 8.76
N ARG A 70 -7.63 -2.23 8.38
CA ARG A 70 -8.52 -1.29 9.06
C ARG A 70 -8.79 -1.68 10.51
N ALA A 71 -8.96 -2.98 10.79
CA ALA A 71 -9.12 -3.47 12.16
C ALA A 71 -7.90 -3.11 13.02
N ARG A 72 -6.70 -3.44 12.54
CA ARG A 72 -5.44 -3.14 13.24
C ARG A 72 -5.22 -1.64 13.49
N ARG A 73 -5.62 -0.78 12.55
CA ARG A 73 -5.49 0.68 12.71
C ARG A 73 -6.48 1.23 13.74
N ARG A 74 -7.68 0.64 13.81
CA ARG A 74 -8.71 1.01 14.80
C ARG A 74 -8.24 0.70 16.21
N ASP A 75 -7.63 -0.46 16.42
CA ASP A 75 -7.10 -0.85 17.73
C ASP A 75 -5.99 0.10 18.21
N ARG A 76 -5.10 0.52 17.32
CA ARG A 76 -4.05 1.51 17.67
C ARG A 76 -4.59 2.90 17.97
N SER A 77 -5.70 3.30 17.33
CA SER A 77 -6.31 4.61 17.54
C SER A 77 -7.11 4.67 18.85
N ALA A 78 -7.57 3.52 19.34
CA ALA A 78 -8.31 3.40 20.60
C ALA A 78 -7.40 3.39 21.84
N ASP A 79 -6.09 3.20 21.65
CA ASP A 79 -5.08 3.13 22.72
C ASP A 79 -4.38 4.47 22.99
N ALA A 80 -4.75 5.56 22.29
CA ALA A 80 -4.32 6.90 22.69
C ALA A 80 -5.20 7.36 23.86
N PRO A 81 -4.69 7.40 25.11
CA PRO A 81 -5.46 7.97 26.21
C PRO A 81 -5.69 9.44 25.89
N ASP A 82 -6.96 9.82 25.90
CA ASP A 82 -7.40 11.21 26.02
C ASP A 82 -6.94 11.69 27.40
N ASP A 83 -5.73 12.22 27.48
CA ASP A 83 -5.23 12.93 28.66
C ASP A 83 -5.79 14.36 28.57
N SER A 84 -7.03 14.51 29.04
CA SER A 84 -7.72 15.78 29.30
C SER A 84 -7.52 16.21 30.75
#